data_AF-A0A017RUJ4-F1
#
_entry.id   AF-A0A017RUJ4-F1
#
_cell.length_a   1.000
_cell.length_b   1.000
_cell.length_c   1.000
_cell.angle_alpha   90.00
_cell.angle_beta   90.00
_cell.angle_gamma   90.00
#
_symmetry.space_group_name_H-M   'P 1'
#
loop_
_entity.id
_entity.type
_entity.pdbx_description
1 polymer ?
#
loop_
_entity_poly.entity_id
_entity_poly.type
_entity_poly.pdbx_seq_one_letter_code
_entity_poly.pdbx_strand_id
1 'polypeptide(L)'
;MKKIRGVHSLIFSAMLVITLLTGCTATPEGKALWSALQKVNNIEKMQTKTNMKFFLSATDMSPQESQAIGMIFGALNGSQLTMDTKLVQNKEKTLSKAQSNMTMSIAGTKMDMGVWADVSVAGDKPVIKEVIMLPQMLMATMPPQFQNKKYFVIDSDEMAKVSDKNKSELNIDYLKLMNAAKQFNEKSQKFITNYMEQYNPDVKILTDLGTKQIVMSDGSNVNAHTYQVKINDEDAKKLIAYSVENFSKSKEAVEFLNEYKEYILNVIEALNMPENEKAKGKDEVRKSFDNLIAELPQLAKDTEGLMESLKKIKLLGDKGIDIKYYVNDDGYIVKQEGSVEFVLDMKMISALGKTAEKSSNEKNLIGSPVNNINNLSLQGTYTLGCDFVKENLNINKDTVTVDMPILSKDNAVSYVDFIKFITEESAKKQGVEQNKQNDKKPATIVISKKKAVVSDNKYYVNIKDVLSAVKGTNAVSKGSMTLKINNRVAILKIGGKTAKVDNKTYNFKVPTSKLIKNNVYIATDVLKILGINVVIK
;
A
#
# COMPACT_ATOMS: atom_id res chain seq x y z
N MET A 1 8.43 -15.64 -14.26
CA MET A 1 6.96 -15.79 -14.29
C MET A 1 6.39 -15.35 -12.95
N LYS A 2 6.00 -14.08 -12.86
CA LYS A 2 5.34 -13.41 -11.73
C LYS A 2 3.99 -12.78 -12.20
N LYS A 3 3.46 -13.25 -13.34
CA LYS A 3 2.73 -12.43 -14.32
C LYS A 3 1.20 -12.43 -14.21
N ILE A 4 0.55 -13.32 -13.46
CA ILE A 4 -0.92 -13.36 -13.35
C ILE A 4 -1.46 -12.79 -12.01
N ARG A 5 -0.59 -12.57 -11.02
CA ARG A 5 -0.97 -12.09 -9.69
C ARG A 5 -1.56 -10.66 -9.67
N GLY A 6 -1.21 -9.82 -10.64
CA GLY A 6 -1.70 -8.44 -10.72
C GLY A 6 -3.11 -8.32 -11.30
N VAL A 7 -3.43 -9.13 -12.31
CA VAL A 7 -4.67 -9.04 -13.11
C VAL A 7 -5.90 -9.36 -12.26
N HIS A 8 -5.86 -10.44 -11.47
CA HIS A 8 -6.97 -10.87 -10.61
C HIS A 8 -7.22 -9.93 -9.42
N SER A 9 -6.15 -9.36 -8.85
CA SER A 9 -6.24 -8.33 -7.81
C SER A 9 -6.86 -7.02 -8.35
N LEU A 10 -6.55 -6.66 -9.60
CA LEU A 10 -7.12 -5.50 -10.29
C LEU A 10 -8.61 -5.71 -10.58
N ILE A 11 -8.98 -6.91 -11.04
CA ILE A 11 -10.38 -7.32 -11.28
C ILE A 11 -11.19 -7.26 -10.00
N PHE A 12 -10.70 -7.87 -8.91
CA PHE A 12 -11.41 -7.91 -7.64
C PHE A 12 -11.58 -6.50 -7.04
N SER A 13 -10.57 -5.64 -7.20
CA SER A 13 -10.65 -4.23 -6.77
C SER A 13 -11.63 -3.43 -7.62
N ALA A 14 -11.64 -3.61 -8.95
CA ALA A 14 -12.62 -3.00 -9.83
C ALA A 14 -14.06 -3.46 -9.53
N MET A 15 -14.24 -4.75 -9.22
CA MET A 15 -15.52 -5.34 -8.82
C MET A 15 -16.01 -4.87 -7.45
N LEU A 16 -15.11 -4.68 -6.48
CA LEU A 16 -15.42 -4.08 -5.18
C LEU A 16 -15.90 -2.63 -5.31
N VAL A 17 -15.27 -1.85 -6.19
CA VAL A 17 -15.68 -0.47 -6.46
C VAL A 17 -17.05 -0.42 -7.16
N ILE A 18 -17.33 -1.35 -8.08
CA ILE A 18 -18.63 -1.44 -8.77
C ILE A 18 -19.74 -1.92 -7.83
N THR A 19 -19.44 -2.85 -6.91
CA THR A 19 -20.41 -3.32 -5.91
C THR A 19 -20.74 -2.27 -4.84
N LEU A 20 -19.89 -1.27 -4.62
CA LEU A 20 -20.20 -0.12 -3.77
C LEU A 20 -21.15 0.90 -4.44
N LEU A 21 -21.35 0.81 -5.77
CA LEU A 21 -22.24 1.67 -6.54
C LEU A 21 -23.67 1.11 -6.66
N THR A 22 -23.93 -0.11 -6.16
CA THR A 22 -25.17 -0.87 -6.40
C THR A 22 -26.41 -0.30 -5.72
N GLY A 23 -26.25 0.69 -4.83
CA GLY A 23 -27.36 1.47 -4.28
C GLY A 23 -28.11 2.32 -5.31
N CYS A 24 -27.54 2.50 -6.50
CA CYS A 24 -28.07 3.36 -7.55
C CYS A 24 -28.77 2.56 -8.67
N THR A 25 -29.76 1.73 -8.31
CA THR A 25 -30.52 0.96 -9.31
C THR A 25 -31.24 1.87 -10.32
N ALA A 26 -31.64 1.34 -11.49
CA ALA A 26 -32.41 2.07 -12.51
C ALA A 26 -33.81 2.58 -12.04
N THR A 27 -34.17 2.32 -10.78
CA THR A 27 -35.40 2.78 -10.14
C THR A 27 -35.45 4.32 -10.02
N PRO A 28 -36.64 4.93 -9.91
CA PRO A 28 -36.77 6.37 -9.67
C PRO A 28 -36.00 6.83 -8.42
N GLU A 29 -36.07 6.06 -7.34
CA GLU A 29 -35.40 6.35 -6.07
C GLU A 29 -33.87 6.26 -6.23
N GLY A 30 -33.40 5.23 -6.95
CA GLY A 30 -31.97 5.03 -7.24
C GLY A 30 -31.40 6.18 -8.08
N LYS A 31 -32.15 6.64 -9.09
CA LYS A 31 -31.80 7.82 -9.90
C LYS A 31 -31.76 9.10 -9.08
N ALA A 32 -32.72 9.30 -8.17
CA ALA A 32 -32.75 10.47 -7.30
C ALA A 32 -31.55 10.51 -6.34
N LEU A 33 -31.24 9.39 -5.69
CA LEU A 33 -30.05 9.27 -4.83
C LEU A 33 -28.75 9.45 -5.62
N TRP A 34 -28.64 8.86 -6.80
CA TRP A 34 -27.49 9.03 -7.70
C TRP A 34 -27.29 10.50 -8.09
N SER A 35 -28.37 11.20 -8.45
CA SER A 35 -28.32 12.64 -8.76
C SER A 35 -27.79 13.45 -7.58
N ALA A 36 -28.24 13.14 -6.35
CA ALA A 36 -27.75 13.79 -5.14
C ALA A 36 -26.26 13.50 -4.87
N LEU A 37 -25.80 12.27 -5.11
CA LEU A 37 -24.39 11.88 -5.02
C LEU A 37 -23.53 12.64 -6.03
N GLN A 38 -23.99 12.75 -7.29
CA GLN A 38 -23.30 13.53 -8.31
C GLN A 38 -23.21 15.01 -7.96
N LYS A 39 -24.25 15.56 -7.32
CA LYS A 39 -24.31 16.98 -6.96
C LYS A 39 -23.22 17.40 -5.97
N VAL A 40 -22.70 16.48 -5.17
CA VAL A 40 -21.54 16.72 -4.29
C VAL A 40 -20.32 17.21 -5.07
N ASN A 41 -20.16 16.78 -6.33
CA ASN A 41 -19.06 17.22 -7.19
C ASN A 41 -19.16 18.69 -7.61
N ASN A 42 -20.31 19.35 -7.43
CA ASN A 42 -20.54 20.75 -7.82
C ASN A 42 -20.51 21.71 -6.62
N ILE A 43 -20.06 21.24 -5.46
CA ILE A 43 -19.92 22.07 -4.26
C ILE A 43 -18.64 22.89 -4.36
N GLU A 44 -18.76 24.22 -4.31
CA GLU A 44 -17.62 25.15 -4.26
C GLU A 44 -17.15 25.37 -2.83
N LYS A 45 -18.08 25.39 -1.88
CA LYS A 45 -17.78 25.65 -0.46
C LYS A 45 -18.56 24.70 0.43
N MET A 46 -17.93 24.08 1.42
CA MET A 46 -18.66 23.33 2.44
C MET A 46 -17.83 23.12 3.70
N GLN A 47 -18.52 22.90 4.82
CA GLN A 47 -17.95 22.34 6.03
C GLN A 47 -18.54 20.95 6.26
N THR A 48 -17.71 19.93 6.42
CA THR A 48 -18.11 18.57 6.71
C THR A 48 -17.68 18.18 8.10
N LYS A 49 -18.62 17.75 8.94
CA LYS A 49 -18.33 17.12 10.23
C LYS A 49 -18.56 15.62 10.13
N THR A 50 -17.55 14.84 10.46
CA THR A 50 -17.61 13.37 10.44
C THR A 50 -17.29 12.81 11.81
N ASN A 51 -18.04 11.81 12.25
CA ASN A 51 -17.76 11.01 13.43
C ASN A 51 -17.84 9.54 13.04
N MET A 52 -16.79 8.78 13.33
CA MET A 52 -16.70 7.35 13.07
C MET A 52 -16.30 6.62 14.34
N LYS A 53 -16.93 5.49 14.62
CA LYS A 53 -16.58 4.58 15.70
C LYS A 53 -16.28 3.22 15.12
N PHE A 54 -15.12 2.68 15.47
CA PHE A 54 -14.70 1.38 14.97
C PHE A 54 -14.92 0.30 16.03
N PHE A 55 -15.18 -0.91 15.54
CA PHE A 55 -15.25 -2.10 16.38
C PHE A 55 -14.66 -3.29 15.64
N LEU A 56 -14.08 -4.19 16.42
CA LEU A 56 -13.50 -5.44 15.97
C LEU A 56 -13.91 -6.54 16.96
N SER A 57 -14.50 -7.61 16.45
CA SER A 57 -14.69 -8.86 17.19
C SER A 57 -14.05 -10.02 16.43
N ALA A 58 -13.75 -11.12 17.11
CA ALA A 58 -13.39 -12.35 16.42
C ALA A 58 -13.87 -13.60 17.16
N THR A 59 -14.06 -14.67 16.41
CA THR A 59 -14.38 -16.03 16.89
C THR A 59 -13.37 -17.03 16.32
N ASP A 60 -13.40 -18.26 16.83
CA ASP A 60 -12.65 -19.40 16.27
C ASP A 60 -11.12 -19.25 16.20
N MET A 61 -10.59 -18.36 17.05
CA MET A 61 -9.16 -18.10 17.17
C MET A 61 -8.45 -19.19 17.97
N SER A 62 -7.18 -19.43 17.62
CA SER A 62 -6.29 -20.18 18.51
C SER A 62 -5.92 -19.37 19.77
N PRO A 63 -5.55 -20.01 20.89
CA PRO A 63 -5.09 -19.29 22.09
C PRO A 63 -3.91 -18.35 21.81
N GLN A 64 -2.96 -18.78 20.99
CA GLN A 64 -1.79 -17.98 20.58
C GLN A 64 -2.20 -16.76 19.75
N GLU A 65 -3.19 -16.92 18.87
CA GLU A 65 -3.75 -15.83 18.07
C GLU A 65 -4.47 -14.82 18.94
N SER A 66 -5.33 -15.28 19.85
CA SER A 66 -6.05 -14.41 20.79
C SER A 66 -5.09 -13.53 21.62
N GLN A 67 -3.98 -14.10 22.10
CA GLN A 67 -2.97 -13.34 22.83
C GLN A 67 -2.26 -12.31 21.95
N ALA A 68 -1.91 -12.68 20.71
CA ALA A 68 -1.18 -11.80 19.80
C ALA A 68 -2.01 -10.59 19.35
N ILE A 69 -3.32 -10.75 19.20
CA ILE A 69 -4.19 -9.68 18.68
C ILE A 69 -4.94 -8.91 19.77
N GLY A 70 -4.81 -9.30 21.04
CA GLY A 70 -5.46 -8.62 22.17
C GLY A 70 -5.20 -7.11 22.23
N MET A 71 -3.98 -6.68 21.87
CA MET A 71 -3.63 -5.25 21.79
C MET A 71 -4.38 -4.53 20.66
N ILE A 72 -4.60 -5.20 19.53
CA ILE A 72 -5.34 -4.65 18.37
C ILE A 72 -6.80 -4.46 18.74
N PHE A 73 -7.41 -5.44 19.42
CA PHE A 73 -8.77 -5.30 19.95
C PHE A 73 -8.90 -4.12 20.90
N GLY A 74 -7.99 -4.00 21.87
CA GLY A 74 -8.02 -2.90 22.83
C GLY A 74 -7.82 -1.53 22.17
N ALA A 75 -7.05 -1.46 21.08
CA ALA A 75 -6.86 -0.24 20.32
C ALA A 75 -8.09 0.13 19.47
N LEU A 76 -8.70 -0.83 18.77
CA LEU A 76 -9.82 -0.58 17.85
C LEU A 76 -11.17 -0.45 18.55
N ASN A 77 -11.45 -1.30 19.55
CA ASN A 77 -12.72 -1.27 20.25
C ASN A 77 -12.83 -0.02 21.11
N GLY A 78 -13.80 0.83 20.78
CA GLY A 78 -13.94 2.15 21.42
C GLY A 78 -13.04 3.23 20.80
N SER A 79 -12.35 2.92 19.70
CA SER A 79 -11.70 3.97 18.92
C SER A 79 -12.72 4.81 18.18
N GLN A 80 -12.46 6.11 18.14
CA GLN A 80 -13.33 7.08 17.52
C GLN A 80 -12.49 8.07 16.72
N LEU A 81 -12.89 8.34 15.48
CA LEU A 81 -12.32 9.39 14.65
C LEU A 81 -13.36 10.48 14.45
N THR A 82 -13.04 11.70 14.87
CA THR A 82 -13.83 12.89 14.54
C THR A 82 -13.05 13.78 13.57
N MET A 83 -13.72 14.31 12.56
CA MET A 83 -13.12 15.19 11.56
C MET A 83 -14.01 16.41 11.35
N ASP A 84 -13.42 17.59 11.30
CA ASP A 84 -14.06 18.84 10.86
C ASP A 84 -13.27 19.38 9.67
N THR A 85 -13.86 19.21 8.48
CA THR A 85 -13.25 19.51 7.20
C THR A 85 -13.91 20.72 6.57
N LYS A 86 -13.14 21.72 6.14
CA LYS A 86 -13.60 22.82 5.31
C LYS A 86 -12.98 22.70 3.92
N LEU A 87 -13.78 22.96 2.89
CA LEU A 87 -13.36 22.96 1.49
C LEU A 87 -13.83 24.27 0.86
N VAL A 88 -12.93 24.92 0.11
CA VAL A 88 -13.22 26.06 -0.75
C VAL A 88 -12.54 25.83 -2.09
N GLN A 89 -13.28 25.78 -3.18
CA GLN A 89 -12.77 25.58 -4.53
C GLN A 89 -13.57 26.38 -5.56
N ASN A 90 -12.97 26.62 -6.73
CA ASN A 90 -13.69 27.21 -7.86
C ASN A 90 -14.46 26.16 -8.67
N LYS A 91 -15.37 26.63 -9.55
CA LYS A 91 -16.17 25.78 -10.43
C LYS A 91 -15.34 24.85 -11.30
N GLU A 92 -14.21 25.35 -11.81
CA GLU A 92 -13.31 24.61 -12.69
C GLU A 92 -12.44 23.59 -11.92
N LYS A 93 -12.46 23.64 -10.58
CA LYS A 93 -11.64 22.81 -9.67
C LYS A 93 -10.15 22.95 -9.90
N THR A 94 -9.73 24.11 -10.39
CA THR A 94 -8.33 24.46 -10.63
C THR A 94 -7.71 25.21 -9.45
N LEU A 95 -8.54 25.75 -8.56
CA LEU A 95 -8.15 26.39 -7.31
C LEU A 95 -8.92 25.71 -6.18
N SER A 96 -8.21 25.18 -5.19
CA SER A 96 -8.83 24.51 -4.05
C SER A 96 -8.00 24.69 -2.79
N LYS A 97 -8.68 25.02 -1.70
CA LYS A 97 -8.14 25.04 -0.34
C LYS A 97 -8.96 24.11 0.52
N ALA A 98 -8.28 23.29 1.31
CA ALA A 98 -8.93 22.41 2.26
C ALA A 98 -8.23 22.49 3.62
N GLN A 99 -9.01 22.35 4.68
CA GLN A 99 -8.53 22.16 6.04
C GLN A 99 -9.30 21.00 6.64
N SER A 100 -8.63 20.07 7.32
CA SER A 100 -9.25 19.01 8.10
C SER A 100 -8.60 18.97 9.48
N ASN A 101 -9.39 19.23 10.52
CA ASN A 101 -8.99 19.01 11.90
C ASN A 101 -9.52 17.65 12.33
N MET A 102 -8.63 16.77 12.76
CA MET A 102 -8.95 15.38 13.05
C MET A 102 -8.55 15.05 14.49
N THR A 103 -9.41 14.34 15.20
CA THR A 103 -9.10 13.78 16.53
C THR A 103 -9.37 12.30 16.50
N MET A 104 -8.34 11.50 16.77
CA MET A 104 -8.45 10.06 16.94
C MET A 104 -8.37 9.71 18.43
N SER A 105 -9.38 9.07 18.97
CA SER A 105 -9.37 8.48 20.31
C SER A 105 -9.02 7.01 20.19
N ILE A 106 -7.96 6.56 20.86
CA ILE A 106 -7.57 5.14 20.95
C ILE A 106 -7.41 4.80 22.43
N ALA A 107 -8.15 3.79 22.92
CA ALA A 107 -8.11 3.37 24.33
C ALA A 107 -8.24 4.56 25.32
N GLY A 108 -9.09 5.55 24.99
CA GLY A 108 -9.31 6.76 25.78
C GLY A 108 -8.26 7.87 25.61
N THR A 109 -7.16 7.64 24.90
CA THR A 109 -6.15 8.66 24.59
C THR A 109 -6.52 9.39 23.29
N LYS A 110 -6.65 10.72 23.36
CA LYS A 110 -6.92 11.57 22.20
C LYS A 110 -5.63 11.97 21.50
N MET A 111 -5.62 11.90 20.18
CA MET A 111 -4.55 12.33 19.32
C MET A 111 -5.10 13.30 18.28
N ASP A 112 -4.66 14.55 18.34
CA ASP A 112 -5.06 15.58 17.39
C ASP A 112 -4.10 15.62 16.21
N MET A 113 -4.68 15.74 15.02
CA MET A 113 -4.01 15.87 13.75
C MET A 113 -4.70 16.96 12.94
N GLY A 114 -3.97 17.59 12.03
CA GLY A 114 -4.50 18.63 11.17
C GLY A 114 -3.87 18.52 9.80
N VAL A 115 -4.66 18.68 8.75
CA VAL A 115 -4.17 18.70 7.38
C VAL A 115 -4.72 19.93 6.70
N TRP A 116 -3.85 20.67 6.02
CA TRP A 116 -4.22 21.78 5.16
C TRP A 116 -3.65 21.53 3.78
N ALA A 117 -4.43 21.82 2.75
CA ALA A 117 -4.01 21.75 1.37
C ALA A 117 -4.34 23.07 0.66
N ASP A 118 -3.40 23.55 -0.15
CA ASP A 118 -3.57 24.67 -1.07
C ASP A 118 -3.10 24.20 -2.45
N VAL A 119 -4.06 24.04 -3.35
CA VAL A 119 -3.87 23.52 -4.69
C VAL A 119 -4.29 24.58 -5.69
N SER A 120 -3.36 25.00 -6.53
CA SER A 120 -3.61 25.87 -7.67
C SER A 120 -2.97 25.28 -8.90
N VAL A 121 -3.78 24.98 -9.91
CA VAL A 121 -3.33 24.62 -11.26
C VAL A 121 -3.87 25.55 -12.32
N ALA A 122 -4.32 26.73 -11.89
CA ALA A 122 -4.57 27.83 -12.79
C ALA A 122 -3.22 28.40 -13.25
N GLY A 123 -2.89 28.23 -14.54
CA GLY A 123 -1.69 28.78 -15.18
C GLY A 123 -0.52 27.81 -15.30
N ASP A 124 0.64 28.34 -15.72
CA ASP A 124 1.79 27.54 -16.13
C ASP A 124 2.58 26.91 -14.98
N LYS A 125 2.33 27.34 -13.73
CA LYS A 125 3.02 26.85 -12.53
C LYS A 125 2.03 26.30 -11.51
N PRO A 126 1.86 24.97 -11.44
CA PRO A 126 1.01 24.37 -10.43
C PRO A 126 1.63 24.55 -9.04
N VAL A 127 0.82 24.98 -8.07
CA VAL A 127 1.14 25.02 -6.66
C VAL A 127 0.40 23.88 -5.98
N ILE A 128 1.15 22.99 -5.34
CA ILE A 128 0.61 21.96 -4.44
C ILE A 128 1.34 22.11 -3.13
N LYS A 129 0.64 22.62 -2.12
CA LYS A 129 1.16 22.78 -0.78
C LYS A 129 0.29 22.04 0.22
N GLU A 130 0.88 21.10 0.92
CA GLU A 130 0.25 20.37 2.01
C GLU A 130 0.98 20.63 3.32
N VAL A 131 0.22 20.90 4.37
CA VAL A 131 0.72 21.08 5.73
C VAL A 131 0.05 20.06 6.62
N ILE A 132 0.85 19.27 7.33
CA ILE A 132 0.37 18.23 8.23
C ILE A 132 0.82 18.59 9.64
N MET A 133 -0.12 18.76 10.57
CA MET A 133 0.18 18.84 12.01
C MET A 133 0.45 17.42 12.52
N LEU A 134 1.67 17.20 12.99
CA LEU A 134 2.11 15.91 13.50
C LEU A 134 1.55 15.68 14.92
N PRO A 135 0.96 14.51 15.19
CA PRO A 135 0.61 14.13 16.55
C PRO A 135 1.88 13.90 17.37
N GLN A 136 1.80 14.13 18.69
CA GLN A 136 2.96 14.05 19.60
C GLN A 136 3.72 12.73 19.53
N MET A 137 3.00 11.62 19.35
CA MET A 137 3.60 10.30 19.18
C MET A 137 4.54 10.22 17.97
N LEU A 138 4.13 10.79 16.82
CA LEU A 138 4.98 10.81 15.62
C LEU A 138 6.16 11.76 15.81
N MET A 139 5.94 12.93 16.42
CA MET A 139 7.03 13.87 16.74
C MET A 139 8.13 13.22 17.59
N ALA A 140 7.78 12.37 18.56
CA ALA A 140 8.75 11.66 19.40
C ALA A 140 9.62 10.65 18.63
N THR A 141 9.14 10.13 17.49
CA THR A 141 9.89 9.20 16.62
C THR A 141 10.77 9.89 15.59
N MET A 142 10.62 11.21 15.42
CA MET A 142 11.41 11.99 14.48
C MET A 142 12.88 12.08 14.93
N PRO A 143 13.83 12.31 13.99
CA PRO A 143 15.20 12.69 14.31
C PRO A 143 15.26 13.88 15.29
N PRO A 144 16.24 13.95 16.21
CA PRO A 144 16.29 14.94 17.29
C PRO A 144 16.05 16.39 16.86
N GLN A 145 16.62 16.80 15.72
CA GLN A 145 16.47 18.16 15.19
C GLN A 145 15.05 18.50 14.69
N PHE A 146 14.20 17.49 14.52
CA PHE A 146 12.82 17.62 14.05
C PHE A 146 11.77 17.30 15.12
N GLN A 147 12.15 16.82 16.31
CA GLN A 147 11.19 16.40 17.36
C GLN A 147 10.30 17.52 17.88
N ASN A 148 10.75 18.77 17.78
CA ASN A 148 9.97 19.95 18.20
C ASN A 148 9.19 20.61 17.04
N LYS A 149 9.18 20.00 15.85
CA LYS A 149 8.49 20.53 14.67
C LYS A 149 7.06 20.03 14.65
N LYS A 150 6.12 20.94 14.92
CA LYS A 150 4.69 20.67 14.94
C LYS A 150 4.14 20.36 13.55
N TYR A 151 4.69 20.98 12.51
CA TYR A 151 4.19 20.87 11.14
C TYR A 151 5.19 20.19 10.21
N PHE A 152 4.67 19.31 9.36
CA PHE A 152 5.38 18.75 8.21
C PHE A 152 4.82 19.38 6.94
N VAL A 153 5.68 19.89 6.07
CA VAL A 153 5.28 20.68 4.90
C VAL A 153 5.76 20.00 3.63
N ILE A 154 4.83 19.70 2.73
CA ILE A 154 5.11 19.24 1.37
C ILE A 154 4.76 20.42 0.45
N ASP A 155 5.74 20.86 -0.33
CA ASP A 155 5.60 22.04 -1.20
C ASP A 155 6.22 21.75 -2.57
N SER A 156 5.41 21.81 -3.62
CA SER A 156 5.84 21.51 -5.00
C SER A 156 6.94 22.43 -5.48
N ASP A 157 6.95 23.70 -5.07
CA ASP A 157 7.99 24.66 -5.48
C ASP A 157 9.33 24.35 -4.80
N GLU A 158 9.30 23.88 -3.55
CA GLU A 158 10.52 23.42 -2.88
C GLU A 158 11.04 22.13 -3.48
N MET A 159 10.16 21.18 -3.81
CA MET A 159 10.54 19.93 -4.46
C MET A 159 11.17 20.17 -5.83
N ALA A 160 10.60 21.06 -6.65
CA ALA A 160 11.14 21.41 -7.97
C ALA A 160 12.56 22.01 -7.90
N LYS A 161 12.84 22.84 -6.87
CA LYS A 161 14.19 23.43 -6.68
C LYS A 161 15.27 22.39 -6.36
N VAL A 162 14.89 21.25 -5.81
CA VAL A 162 15.81 20.15 -5.48
C VAL A 162 16.06 19.25 -6.69
N SER A 163 15.04 19.00 -7.50
CA SER A 163 15.16 18.16 -8.69
C SER A 163 16.09 18.76 -9.74
N ASP A 164 16.05 20.09 -9.93
CA ASP A 164 16.95 20.80 -10.84
C ASP A 164 18.43 20.76 -10.42
N LYS A 165 18.70 20.72 -9.11
CA LYS A 165 20.08 20.75 -8.57
C LYS A 165 20.71 19.37 -8.42
N ASN A 166 19.91 18.34 -8.13
CA ASN A 166 20.41 17.02 -7.73
C ASN A 166 20.09 15.90 -8.73
N LYS A 167 19.47 16.18 -9.89
CA LYS A 167 18.95 15.15 -10.81
C LYS A 167 18.18 14.07 -10.05
N SER A 168 17.33 14.47 -9.10
CA SER A 168 16.58 13.51 -8.29
C SER A 168 15.62 12.70 -9.17
N GLU A 169 15.62 11.38 -9.01
CA GLU A 169 14.81 10.40 -9.74
C GLU A 169 13.27 10.56 -9.55
N LEU A 170 12.84 11.50 -8.71
CA LEU A 170 11.43 11.77 -8.39
C LEU A 170 11.00 13.16 -8.88
N ASN A 171 11.23 13.47 -10.16
CA ASN A 171 10.59 14.63 -10.79
C ASN A 171 9.30 14.16 -11.50
N ILE A 172 8.17 14.76 -11.16
CA ILE A 172 6.85 14.42 -11.72
C ILE A 172 6.35 15.65 -12.47
N ASP A 173 5.92 15.46 -13.72
CA ASP A 173 5.19 16.49 -14.47
C ASP A 173 3.75 16.55 -13.92
N TYR A 174 3.56 17.37 -12.88
CA TYR A 174 2.28 17.52 -12.20
C TYR A 174 1.17 18.04 -13.13
N LEU A 175 1.49 18.88 -14.12
CA LEU A 175 0.50 19.36 -15.10
C LEU A 175 0.00 18.20 -15.97
N LYS A 176 0.89 17.37 -16.51
CA LYS A 176 0.49 16.17 -17.25
C LYS A 176 -0.30 15.20 -16.38
N LEU A 177 0.14 14.96 -15.14
CA LEU A 177 -0.56 14.08 -14.20
C LEU A 177 -1.98 14.56 -13.91
N MET A 178 -2.14 15.87 -13.65
CA MET A 178 -3.45 16.44 -13.35
C MET A 178 -4.38 16.49 -14.56
N ASN A 179 -3.84 16.74 -15.76
CA ASN A 179 -4.61 16.62 -16.99
C ASN A 179 -5.07 15.18 -17.24
N ALA A 180 -4.20 14.19 -17.02
CA ALA A 180 -4.56 12.78 -17.10
C ALA A 180 -5.67 12.44 -16.09
N ALA A 181 -5.55 12.90 -14.84
CA ALA A 181 -6.56 12.68 -13.81
C ALA A 181 -7.90 13.34 -14.15
N LYS A 182 -7.89 14.56 -14.69
CA LYS A 182 -9.10 15.27 -15.12
C LYS A 182 -9.83 14.51 -16.25
N GLN A 183 -9.11 14.14 -17.31
CA GLN A 183 -9.67 13.40 -18.44
C GLN A 183 -10.24 12.04 -17.99
N PHE A 184 -9.50 11.31 -17.15
CA PHE A 184 -9.97 10.04 -16.61
C PHE A 184 -11.21 10.23 -15.74
N ASN A 185 -11.26 11.26 -14.90
CA ASN A 185 -12.42 11.56 -14.07
C ASN A 185 -13.68 11.77 -14.93
N GLU A 186 -13.63 12.66 -15.93
CA GLU A 186 -14.75 12.93 -16.84
C GLU A 186 -15.26 11.64 -17.52
N LYS A 187 -14.36 10.81 -18.04
CA LYS A 187 -14.71 9.54 -18.69
C LYS A 187 -15.23 8.50 -17.70
N SER A 188 -14.67 8.42 -16.50
CA SER A 188 -15.13 7.52 -15.45
C SER A 188 -16.54 7.88 -14.97
N GLN A 189 -16.87 9.18 -14.84
CA GLN A 189 -18.22 9.62 -14.48
C GLN A 189 -19.24 9.28 -15.56
N LYS A 190 -18.87 9.45 -16.83
CA LYS A 190 -19.72 9.05 -17.96
C LYS A 190 -19.94 7.54 -17.96
N PHE A 191 -18.89 6.74 -17.78
CA PHE A 191 -19.00 5.29 -17.67
C PHE A 191 -19.92 4.90 -16.52
N ILE A 192 -19.70 5.41 -15.31
CA ILE A 192 -20.55 5.08 -14.16
C ILE A 192 -22.00 5.43 -14.46
N THR A 193 -22.28 6.65 -14.96
CA THR A 193 -23.64 7.07 -15.27
C THR A 193 -24.33 6.12 -16.25
N ASN A 194 -23.68 5.80 -17.38
CA ASN A 194 -24.23 4.89 -18.38
C ASN A 194 -24.37 3.45 -17.86
N TYR A 195 -23.37 2.98 -17.10
CA TYR A 195 -23.36 1.64 -16.54
C TYR A 195 -24.47 1.47 -15.50
N MET A 196 -24.74 2.49 -14.69
CA MET A 196 -25.81 2.49 -13.69
C MET A 196 -27.20 2.46 -14.33
N GLU A 197 -27.41 3.09 -15.49
CA GLU A 197 -28.69 3.06 -16.20
C GLU A 197 -29.12 1.65 -16.62
N GLN A 198 -28.16 0.78 -16.91
CA GLN A 198 -28.40 -0.62 -17.27
C GLN A 198 -28.23 -1.62 -16.10
N TYR A 199 -27.75 -1.16 -14.94
CA TYR A 199 -27.48 -2.01 -13.80
C TYR A 199 -28.77 -2.33 -13.02
N ASN A 200 -29.28 -3.55 -13.19
CA ASN A 200 -30.48 -4.01 -12.50
C ASN A 200 -30.31 -5.44 -11.96
N PRO A 201 -29.80 -5.59 -10.72
CA PRO A 201 -29.53 -6.89 -10.14
C PRO A 201 -30.79 -7.60 -9.62
N ASP A 202 -31.99 -7.00 -9.76
CA ASP A 202 -33.24 -7.47 -9.15
C ASP A 202 -33.15 -7.68 -7.62
N VAL A 203 -32.31 -6.87 -6.95
CA VAL A 203 -32.16 -6.86 -5.49
C VAL A 203 -32.65 -5.52 -4.95
N LYS A 204 -33.69 -5.57 -4.11
CA LYS A 204 -34.25 -4.38 -3.47
C LYS A 204 -33.43 -3.99 -2.24
N ILE A 205 -32.37 -3.20 -2.47
CA ILE A 205 -31.50 -2.69 -1.39
C ILE A 205 -31.78 -1.23 -0.99
N LEU A 206 -32.59 -0.51 -1.78
CA LEU A 206 -32.93 0.89 -1.54
C LEU A 206 -34.38 1.02 -1.05
N THR A 207 -34.58 1.81 -0.01
CA THR A 207 -35.90 2.16 0.53
C THR A 207 -36.02 3.68 0.62
N ASP A 208 -37.10 4.23 0.07
CA ASP A 208 -37.52 5.61 0.30
C ASP A 208 -38.26 5.68 1.65
N LEU A 209 -37.73 6.51 2.56
CA LEU A 209 -38.30 6.74 3.90
C LEU A 209 -39.08 8.05 3.99
N GLY A 210 -39.25 8.76 2.87
CA GLY A 210 -39.97 10.02 2.75
C GLY A 210 -39.22 11.22 3.31
N THR A 211 -39.93 12.35 3.32
CA THR A 211 -39.41 13.63 3.81
C THR A 211 -39.68 13.80 5.29
N LYS A 212 -38.65 14.21 6.04
CA LYS A 212 -38.75 14.57 7.45
C LYS A 212 -37.82 15.72 7.79
N GLN A 213 -38.16 16.45 8.85
CA GLN A 213 -37.26 17.46 9.40
C GLN A 213 -36.16 16.76 10.23
N ILE A 214 -34.92 17.18 10.04
CA ILE A 214 -33.76 16.71 10.80
C ILE A 214 -33.04 17.89 11.45
N VAL A 215 -32.46 17.63 12.63
CA VAL A 215 -31.61 18.58 13.35
C VAL A 215 -30.15 18.28 13.01
N MET A 216 -29.42 19.30 12.58
CA MET A 216 -27.99 19.24 12.27
C MET A 216 -27.15 19.56 13.50
N SER A 217 -25.85 19.23 13.50
CA SER A 217 -24.95 19.48 14.64
C SER A 217 -24.66 20.96 14.92
N ASP A 218 -25.01 21.87 14.00
CA ASP A 218 -24.98 23.32 14.22
C ASP A 218 -26.30 23.87 14.81
N GLY A 219 -27.26 22.99 15.11
CA GLY A 219 -28.58 23.34 15.64
C GLY A 219 -29.60 23.76 14.57
N SER A 220 -29.22 23.79 13.29
CA SER A 220 -30.16 24.09 12.21
C SER A 220 -31.15 22.95 11.97
N ASN A 221 -32.36 23.32 11.53
CA ASN A 221 -33.39 22.37 11.10
C ASN A 221 -33.43 22.34 9.57
N VAL A 222 -33.36 21.15 8.99
CA VAL A 222 -33.41 20.95 7.54
C VAL A 222 -34.52 19.96 7.21
N ASN A 223 -35.37 20.30 6.25
CA ASN A 223 -36.27 19.32 5.64
C ASN A 223 -35.45 18.47 4.68
N ALA A 224 -35.45 17.16 4.89
CA ALA A 224 -34.67 16.24 4.09
C ALA A 224 -35.51 15.02 3.69
N HIS A 225 -35.51 14.73 2.39
CA HIS A 225 -35.98 13.47 1.85
C HIS A 225 -34.94 12.38 2.14
N THR A 226 -35.37 11.27 2.73
CA THR A 226 -34.46 10.28 3.31
C THR A 226 -34.50 8.98 2.52
N TYR A 227 -33.33 8.54 2.04
CA TYR A 227 -33.15 7.24 1.41
C TYR A 227 -32.34 6.32 2.33
N GLN A 228 -32.69 5.04 2.39
CA GLN A 228 -31.93 4.03 3.14
C GLN A 228 -31.44 2.93 2.20
N VAL A 229 -30.13 2.72 2.18
CA VAL A 229 -29.48 1.57 1.52
C VAL A 229 -29.21 0.52 2.58
N LYS A 230 -29.79 -0.66 2.43
CA LYS A 230 -29.57 -1.81 3.31
C LYS A 230 -29.14 -3.02 2.49
N ILE A 231 -27.99 -3.60 2.84
CA ILE A 231 -27.40 -4.75 2.17
C ILE A 231 -27.01 -5.76 3.25
N ASN A 232 -27.69 -6.91 3.25
CA ASN A 232 -27.29 -8.03 4.08
C ASN A 232 -26.27 -8.93 3.33
N ASP A 233 -25.77 -9.97 3.99
CA ASP A 233 -24.80 -10.91 3.42
C ASP A 233 -25.30 -11.61 2.14
N GLU A 234 -26.58 -11.97 2.07
CA GLU A 234 -27.19 -12.60 0.90
C GLU A 234 -27.28 -11.64 -0.28
N ASP A 235 -27.73 -10.41 -0.03
CA ASP A 235 -27.82 -9.34 -1.03
C ASP A 235 -26.43 -8.99 -1.57
N ALA A 236 -25.43 -8.86 -0.70
CA ALA A 236 -24.05 -8.61 -1.11
C ALA A 236 -23.52 -9.69 -2.05
N LYS A 237 -23.80 -10.97 -1.77
CA LYS A 237 -23.42 -12.08 -2.65
C LYS A 237 -24.12 -11.99 -4.01
N LYS A 238 -25.43 -11.73 -4.03
CA LYS A 238 -26.18 -11.55 -5.29
C LYS A 238 -25.63 -10.39 -6.12
N LEU A 239 -25.33 -9.27 -5.47
CA LEU A 239 -24.73 -8.09 -6.10
C LEU A 239 -23.34 -8.39 -6.67
N ILE A 240 -22.49 -9.14 -5.96
CA ILE A 240 -21.19 -9.58 -6.47
C ILE A 240 -21.37 -10.46 -7.71
N ALA A 241 -22.24 -11.49 -7.64
CA ALA A 241 -22.56 -12.36 -8.79
C ALA A 241 -22.94 -11.55 -10.01
N TYR A 242 -23.96 -10.70 -9.84
CA TYR A 242 -24.52 -9.90 -10.92
C TYR A 242 -23.47 -8.93 -11.48
N SER A 243 -22.69 -8.27 -10.62
CA SER A 243 -21.62 -7.37 -11.07
C SER A 243 -20.56 -8.09 -11.90
N VAL A 244 -20.14 -9.30 -11.49
CA VAL A 244 -19.15 -10.07 -12.26
C VAL A 244 -19.72 -10.47 -13.62
N GLU A 245 -20.94 -11.00 -13.64
CA GLU A 245 -21.59 -11.42 -14.88
C GLU A 245 -21.84 -10.24 -15.82
N ASN A 246 -22.39 -9.14 -15.32
CA ASN A 246 -22.72 -7.97 -16.11
C ASN A 246 -21.47 -7.25 -16.62
N PHE A 247 -20.45 -7.08 -15.76
CA PHE A 247 -19.19 -6.44 -16.16
C PHE A 247 -18.43 -7.26 -17.21
N SER A 248 -18.34 -8.58 -17.03
CA SER A 248 -17.62 -9.45 -17.97
C SER A 248 -18.23 -9.51 -19.38
N LYS A 249 -19.52 -9.16 -19.51
CA LYS A 249 -20.26 -9.15 -20.78
C LYS A 249 -20.48 -7.75 -21.36
N SER A 250 -20.17 -6.68 -20.61
CA SER A 250 -20.45 -5.30 -20.99
C SER A 250 -19.37 -4.74 -21.92
N LYS A 251 -19.78 -4.12 -23.03
CA LYS A 251 -18.88 -3.38 -23.92
C LYS A 251 -18.37 -2.12 -23.24
N GLU A 252 -19.24 -1.44 -22.48
CA GLU A 252 -18.91 -0.25 -21.71
C GLU A 252 -17.83 -0.55 -20.67
N ALA A 253 -17.86 -1.74 -20.05
CA ALA A 253 -16.83 -2.19 -19.12
C ALA A 253 -15.46 -2.36 -19.82
N VAL A 254 -15.43 -2.92 -21.04
CA VAL A 254 -14.20 -3.04 -21.84
C VAL A 254 -13.67 -1.65 -22.25
N GLU A 255 -14.56 -0.73 -22.63
CA GLU A 255 -14.19 0.66 -22.91
C GLU A 255 -13.59 1.33 -21.68
N PHE A 256 -14.21 1.18 -20.51
CA PHE A 256 -13.69 1.72 -19.25
C PHE A 256 -12.31 1.15 -18.90
N LEU A 257 -12.08 -0.15 -19.07
CA LEU A 257 -10.75 -0.75 -18.86
C LEU A 257 -9.70 -0.16 -19.81
N ASN A 258 -10.06 0.13 -21.06
CA ASN A 258 -9.16 0.81 -21.99
C ASN A 258 -8.90 2.26 -21.56
N GLU A 259 -9.90 2.99 -21.08
CA GLU A 259 -9.70 4.34 -20.57
C GLU A 259 -8.81 4.38 -19.32
N TYR A 260 -8.96 3.39 -18.42
CA TYR A 260 -8.08 3.24 -17.28
C TYR A 260 -6.65 2.85 -17.71
N LYS A 261 -6.50 1.98 -18.71
CA LYS A 261 -5.20 1.68 -19.33
C LYS A 261 -4.52 2.95 -19.83
N GLU A 262 -5.22 3.77 -20.60
CA GLU A 262 -4.68 5.04 -21.13
C GLU A 262 -4.32 6.02 -20.02
N TYR A 263 -5.13 6.10 -18.95
CA TYR A 263 -4.78 6.90 -17.78
C TYR A 263 -3.45 6.46 -17.16
N ILE A 264 -3.24 5.17 -16.92
CA ILE A 264 -1.98 4.65 -16.37
C ILE A 264 -0.80 4.91 -17.32
N LEU A 265 -0.99 4.77 -18.63
CA LEU A 265 0.04 5.09 -19.62
C LEU A 265 0.43 6.58 -19.58
N ASN A 266 -0.54 7.47 -19.37
CA ASN A 266 -0.31 8.91 -19.20
C ASN A 266 0.38 9.23 -17.87
N VAL A 267 0.07 8.50 -16.79
CA VAL A 267 0.80 8.62 -15.52
C VAL A 267 2.27 8.26 -15.73
N ILE A 268 2.58 7.14 -16.40
CA ILE A 268 3.97 6.75 -16.71
C ILE A 268 4.67 7.82 -17.55
N GLU A 269 3.96 8.43 -18.49
CA GLU A 269 4.48 9.53 -19.30
C GLU A 269 4.81 10.79 -18.48
N ALA A 270 4.04 11.06 -17.42
CA ALA A 270 4.28 12.17 -16.51
C ALA A 270 5.47 11.94 -15.55
N LEU A 271 5.95 10.70 -15.40
CA LEU A 271 7.12 10.40 -14.59
C LEU A 271 8.40 10.79 -15.34
N ASN A 272 9.32 11.51 -14.70
CA ASN A 272 10.62 11.85 -15.29
C ASN A 272 11.63 10.70 -15.14
N MET A 273 11.32 9.57 -15.76
CA MET A 273 12.16 8.36 -15.79
C MET A 273 12.83 8.18 -17.17
N PRO A 274 13.94 7.40 -17.25
CA PRO A 274 14.58 7.09 -18.52
C PRO A 274 13.60 6.49 -19.54
N GLU A 275 13.68 6.91 -20.81
CA GLU A 275 12.73 6.48 -21.87
C GLU A 275 12.68 4.96 -22.06
N ASN A 276 13.79 4.26 -21.85
CA ASN A 276 13.84 2.80 -21.89
C ASN A 276 13.07 2.14 -20.74
N GLU A 277 12.96 2.79 -19.58
CA GLU A 277 12.16 2.32 -18.45
C GLU A 277 10.68 2.64 -18.65
N LYS A 278 10.36 3.84 -19.16
CA LYS A 278 8.99 4.18 -19.59
C LYS A 278 8.46 3.19 -20.62
N ALA A 279 9.24 2.89 -21.66
CA ALA A 279 8.85 1.97 -22.71
C ALA A 279 8.53 0.58 -22.15
N LYS A 280 9.38 0.05 -21.25
CA LYS A 280 9.13 -1.23 -20.57
C LYS A 280 7.86 -1.17 -19.71
N GLY A 281 7.69 -0.13 -18.90
CA GLY A 281 6.51 0.04 -18.06
C GLY A 281 5.22 0.10 -18.88
N LYS A 282 5.22 0.87 -19.97
CA LYS A 282 4.07 0.97 -20.90
C LYS A 282 3.75 -0.37 -21.55
N ASP A 283 4.77 -1.11 -22.00
CA ASP A 283 4.56 -2.43 -22.61
C ASP A 283 4.03 -3.47 -21.61
N GLU A 284 4.48 -3.41 -20.36
CA GLU A 284 3.95 -4.25 -19.28
C GLU A 284 2.49 -3.92 -18.96
N VAL A 285 2.14 -2.63 -18.90
CA VAL A 285 0.76 -2.19 -18.70
C VAL A 285 -0.12 -2.64 -19.84
N ARG A 286 0.27 -2.38 -21.11
CA ARG A 286 -0.51 -2.81 -22.29
C ARG A 286 -0.78 -4.30 -22.27
N LYS A 287 0.26 -5.13 -22.12
CA LYS A 287 0.12 -6.59 -22.05
C LYS A 287 -0.79 -7.03 -20.91
N SER A 288 -0.70 -6.39 -19.74
CA SER A 288 -1.52 -6.75 -18.58
C SER A 288 -3.01 -6.47 -18.82
N PHE A 289 -3.33 -5.32 -19.42
CA PHE A 289 -4.71 -4.96 -19.75
C PHE A 289 -5.27 -5.74 -20.93
N ASP A 290 -4.46 -5.99 -21.97
CA ASP A 290 -4.90 -6.78 -23.12
C ASP A 290 -5.19 -8.24 -22.70
N ASN A 291 -4.36 -8.81 -21.82
CA ASN A 291 -4.63 -10.12 -21.20
C ASN A 291 -5.89 -10.10 -20.34
N LEU A 292 -6.07 -9.08 -19.49
CA LEU A 292 -7.27 -8.90 -18.67
C LEU A 292 -8.54 -8.92 -19.53
N ILE A 293 -8.56 -8.11 -20.59
CA ILE A 293 -9.72 -8.02 -21.50
C ILE A 293 -9.98 -9.36 -22.20
N ALA A 294 -8.92 -10.05 -22.63
CA ALA A 294 -9.03 -11.37 -23.26
C ALA A 294 -9.55 -12.47 -22.30
N GLU A 295 -9.30 -12.33 -20.99
CA GLU A 295 -9.72 -13.29 -19.96
C GLU A 295 -11.16 -13.03 -19.44
N LEU A 296 -11.77 -11.86 -19.70
CA LEU A 296 -13.13 -11.54 -19.25
C LEU A 296 -14.19 -12.61 -19.61
N PRO A 297 -14.20 -13.21 -20.82
CA PRO A 297 -15.18 -14.25 -21.15
C PRO A 297 -14.98 -15.54 -20.34
N GLN A 298 -13.74 -15.86 -19.96
CA GLN A 298 -13.45 -17.02 -19.11
C GLN A 298 -13.85 -16.72 -17.66
N LEU A 299 -13.57 -15.51 -17.18
CA LEU A 299 -14.04 -15.04 -15.87
C LEU A 299 -15.56 -15.15 -15.73
N ALA A 300 -16.31 -14.79 -16.78
CA ALA A 300 -17.76 -14.93 -16.82
C ALA A 300 -18.20 -16.39 -16.57
N LYS A 301 -17.52 -17.37 -17.18
CA LYS A 301 -17.80 -18.81 -17.01
C LYS A 301 -17.41 -19.30 -15.62
N ASP A 302 -16.29 -18.82 -15.09
CA ASP A 302 -15.78 -19.23 -13.77
C ASP A 302 -16.59 -18.62 -12.61
N THR A 303 -17.44 -17.62 -12.89
CA THR A 303 -18.34 -17.00 -11.91
C THR A 303 -19.22 -18.02 -11.20
N GLU A 304 -19.69 -19.07 -11.87
CA GLU A 304 -20.53 -20.10 -11.24
C GLU A 304 -19.79 -20.79 -10.08
N GLY A 305 -18.54 -21.23 -10.31
CA GLY A 305 -17.70 -21.87 -9.29
C GLY A 305 -17.25 -20.90 -8.19
N LEU A 306 -17.00 -19.63 -8.53
CA LEU A 306 -16.75 -18.57 -7.56
C LEU A 306 -17.96 -18.36 -6.65
N MET A 307 -19.17 -18.33 -7.21
CA MET A 307 -20.41 -18.10 -6.48
C MET A 307 -20.77 -19.27 -5.56
N GLU A 308 -20.56 -20.51 -5.98
CA GLU A 308 -20.68 -21.67 -5.10
C GLU A 308 -19.73 -21.59 -3.90
N SER A 309 -18.54 -21.05 -4.12
CA SER A 309 -17.55 -20.85 -3.08
C SER A 309 -17.95 -19.72 -2.13
N LEU A 310 -18.45 -18.59 -2.66
CA LEU A 310 -18.92 -17.44 -1.88
C LEU A 310 -20.15 -17.76 -1.02
N LYS A 311 -21.03 -18.68 -1.45
CA LYS A 311 -22.17 -19.15 -0.63
C LYS A 311 -21.73 -19.66 0.75
N LYS A 312 -20.52 -20.23 0.84
CA LYS A 312 -19.97 -20.85 2.07
C LYS A 312 -19.29 -19.84 3.00
N ILE A 313 -19.14 -18.59 2.58
CA ILE A 313 -18.39 -17.56 3.31
C ILE A 313 -19.36 -16.47 3.73
N LYS A 314 -19.27 -16.03 4.98
CA LYS A 314 -19.94 -14.81 5.44
C LYS A 314 -19.05 -13.62 5.07
N LEU A 315 -19.57 -12.70 4.27
CA LEU A 315 -18.89 -11.49 3.81
C LEU A 315 -19.24 -10.28 4.69
N LEU A 316 -20.51 -10.22 5.13
CA LEU A 316 -21.01 -9.14 5.97
C LEU A 316 -21.47 -9.64 7.34
N GLY A 317 -21.33 -8.79 8.35
CA GLY A 317 -21.84 -9.05 9.71
C GLY A 317 -23.36 -9.04 9.77
N ASP A 318 -23.92 -9.24 10.96
CA ASP A 318 -25.38 -9.31 11.15
C ASP A 318 -26.06 -7.96 10.89
N LYS A 319 -25.37 -6.83 11.11
CA LYS A 319 -25.88 -5.51 10.72
C LYS A 319 -25.77 -5.25 9.23
N GLY A 320 -24.86 -5.95 8.54
CA GLY A 320 -24.59 -5.74 7.12
C GLY A 320 -24.06 -4.33 6.82
N ILE A 321 -24.53 -3.77 5.72
CA ILE A 321 -24.40 -2.35 5.37
C ILE A 321 -25.77 -1.70 5.53
N ASP A 322 -25.87 -0.67 6.36
CA ASP A 322 -27.10 0.12 6.54
C ASP A 322 -26.70 1.60 6.54
N ILE A 323 -27.08 2.34 5.50
CA ILE A 323 -26.71 3.75 5.31
C ILE A 323 -27.95 4.55 4.96
N LYS A 324 -28.21 5.61 5.73
CA LYS A 324 -29.22 6.62 5.43
C LYS A 324 -28.57 7.85 4.80
N TYR A 325 -29.21 8.34 3.75
CA TYR A 325 -28.86 9.55 3.03
C TYR A 325 -29.99 10.56 3.18
N TYR A 326 -29.65 11.78 3.58
CA TYR A 326 -30.60 12.86 3.80
C TYR A 326 -30.37 13.93 2.74
N VAL A 327 -31.31 14.07 1.81
CA VAL A 327 -31.23 14.99 0.67
C VAL A 327 -32.15 16.18 0.93
N ASN A 328 -31.60 17.39 0.95
CA ASN A 328 -32.41 18.60 1.15
C ASN A 328 -33.20 19.00 -0.10
N ASP A 329 -34.04 20.04 0.00
CA ASP A 329 -34.85 20.53 -1.12
C ASP A 329 -34.01 21.04 -2.30
N ASP A 330 -32.77 21.48 -2.05
CA ASP A 330 -31.81 21.84 -3.08
C ASP A 330 -31.14 20.60 -3.72
N GLY A 331 -31.50 19.37 -3.34
CA GLY A 331 -30.94 18.14 -3.90
C GLY A 331 -29.52 17.79 -3.43
N TYR A 332 -29.00 18.44 -2.39
CA TYR A 332 -27.72 18.10 -1.78
C TYR A 332 -27.87 17.08 -0.65
N ILE A 333 -26.93 16.16 -0.56
CA ILE A 333 -26.80 15.28 0.62
C ILE A 333 -26.28 16.13 1.78
N VAL A 334 -27.14 16.44 2.74
CA VAL A 334 -26.80 17.24 3.93
C VAL A 334 -26.35 16.39 5.10
N LYS A 335 -26.81 15.13 5.18
CA LYS A 335 -26.41 14.18 6.22
C LYS A 335 -26.33 12.76 5.67
N GLN A 336 -25.40 11.98 6.23
CA GLN A 336 -25.28 10.54 6.05
C GLN A 336 -25.06 9.91 7.42
N GLU A 337 -25.72 8.81 7.72
CA GLU A 337 -25.42 8.03 8.93
C GLU A 337 -25.63 6.55 8.65
N GLY A 338 -24.87 5.70 9.30
CA GLY A 338 -24.97 4.27 9.04
C GLY A 338 -24.00 3.41 9.83
N SER A 339 -24.11 2.11 9.57
CA SER A 339 -23.22 1.08 10.09
C SER A 339 -22.78 0.16 8.96
N VAL A 340 -21.52 -0.25 8.97
CA VAL A 340 -20.95 -1.20 8.02
C VAL A 340 -20.22 -2.30 8.80
N GLU A 341 -20.52 -3.57 8.50
CA GLU A 341 -19.86 -4.73 9.10
C GLU A 341 -19.33 -5.68 8.02
N PHE A 342 -18.03 -5.93 8.03
CA PHE A 342 -17.35 -6.90 7.18
C PHE A 342 -16.87 -8.09 8.00
N VAL A 343 -16.98 -9.29 7.43
CA VAL A 343 -16.50 -10.54 8.02
C VAL A 343 -15.34 -11.08 7.19
N LEU A 344 -14.25 -11.39 7.89
CA LEU A 344 -13.04 -12.00 7.33
C LEU A 344 -12.81 -13.36 7.99
N ASP A 345 -13.24 -14.43 7.32
CA ASP A 345 -12.93 -15.81 7.72
C ASP A 345 -11.58 -16.23 7.12
N MET A 346 -10.53 -16.17 7.95
CA MET A 346 -9.17 -16.43 7.48
C MET A 346 -8.95 -17.88 7.03
N LYS A 347 -9.67 -18.84 7.63
CA LYS A 347 -9.62 -20.26 7.21
C LYS A 347 -10.22 -20.40 5.82
N MET A 348 -11.41 -19.86 5.60
CA MET A 348 -12.09 -19.94 4.31
C MET A 348 -11.34 -19.20 3.21
N ILE A 349 -10.84 -17.99 3.48
CA ILE A 349 -10.02 -17.24 2.51
C ILE A 349 -8.77 -18.05 2.12
N SER A 350 -8.10 -18.69 3.10
CA SER A 350 -6.95 -19.54 2.82
C SER A 350 -7.31 -20.80 2.00
N ALA A 351 -8.50 -21.35 2.20
CA ALA A 351 -9.00 -22.49 1.45
C ALA A 351 -9.34 -22.11 0.00
N LEU A 352 -9.97 -20.95 -0.22
CA LEU A 352 -10.23 -20.43 -1.57
C LEU A 352 -8.94 -20.22 -2.36
N GLY A 353 -7.91 -19.65 -1.73
CA GLY A 353 -6.60 -19.49 -2.37
C GLY A 353 -6.02 -20.80 -2.89
N LYS A 354 -6.20 -21.91 -2.15
CA LYS A 354 -5.73 -23.25 -2.52
C LYS A 354 -6.58 -23.94 -3.58
N THR A 355 -7.89 -23.70 -3.61
CA THR A 355 -8.80 -24.27 -4.63
C THR A 355 -8.57 -23.60 -5.98
N ALA A 356 -8.40 -22.29 -5.98
CA ALA A 356 -8.09 -21.52 -7.17
C ALA A 356 -6.71 -21.93 -7.77
N GLU A 357 -5.72 -22.23 -6.94
CA GLU A 357 -4.43 -22.80 -7.38
C GLU A 357 -4.53 -24.14 -8.14
N LYS A 358 -5.63 -24.88 -8.01
CA LYS A 358 -5.84 -26.15 -8.72
C LYS A 358 -6.54 -25.97 -10.07
N SER A 359 -7.33 -24.91 -10.25
CA SER A 359 -8.09 -24.65 -11.48
C SER A 359 -7.31 -23.86 -12.52
N SER A 360 -6.38 -23.00 -12.10
CA SER A 360 -5.40 -22.38 -13.00
C SER A 360 -4.07 -23.13 -12.90
N ASN A 361 -3.42 -23.46 -14.02
CA ASN A 361 -2.01 -23.93 -14.06
C ASN A 361 -0.99 -22.90 -13.52
N GLU A 362 -1.45 -21.88 -12.79
CA GLU A 362 -0.67 -20.83 -12.17
C GLU A 362 -0.89 -20.78 -10.65
N LYS A 363 0.22 -20.65 -9.93
CA LYS A 363 0.25 -20.51 -8.48
C LYS A 363 -0.25 -19.13 -8.04
N ASN A 364 -1.34 -19.14 -7.27
CA ASN A 364 -1.96 -18.06 -6.48
C ASN A 364 -2.82 -17.09 -7.28
N LEU A 365 -4.13 -17.37 -7.34
CA LEU A 365 -5.19 -16.50 -7.88
C LEU A 365 -5.67 -15.41 -6.91
N ILE A 366 -5.34 -15.54 -5.64
CA ILE A 366 -5.45 -14.51 -4.62
C ILE A 366 -4.07 -14.52 -4.00
N GLY A 367 -3.37 -13.38 -3.95
CA GLY A 367 -2.06 -13.33 -3.30
C GLY A 367 -2.22 -14.01 -1.94
N SER A 368 -1.51 -15.14 -1.71
CA SER A 368 -1.59 -15.89 -0.45
C SER A 368 -1.64 -14.84 0.65
N PRO A 369 -2.76 -14.70 1.38
CA PRO A 369 -2.83 -13.69 2.40
C PRO A 369 -1.64 -13.98 3.29
N VAL A 370 -0.85 -12.94 3.57
CA VAL A 370 0.33 -13.05 4.43
C VAL A 370 -0.23 -13.33 5.82
N ASN A 371 -0.63 -14.58 6.06
CA ASN A 371 -1.23 -15.07 7.29
C ASN A 371 -0.16 -15.27 8.35
N ASN A 372 0.97 -14.55 8.27
CA ASN A 372 2.12 -14.73 9.14
C ASN A 372 2.51 -13.36 9.68
N ILE A 373 1.88 -12.96 10.77
CA ILE A 373 2.50 -11.98 11.68
C ILE A 373 3.47 -12.81 12.54
N ASN A 374 4.78 -12.64 12.37
CA ASN A 374 5.78 -13.34 13.20
C ASN A 374 5.65 -14.89 13.23
N ASN A 375 5.39 -15.55 12.09
CA ASN A 375 5.12 -17.01 11.98
C ASN A 375 3.81 -17.51 12.64
N LEU A 376 2.90 -16.61 13.01
CA LEU A 376 1.59 -16.96 13.54
C LEU A 376 0.58 -17.12 12.39
N SER A 377 0.06 -18.33 12.18
CA SER A 377 -1.05 -18.60 11.24
C SER A 377 -2.37 -18.07 11.78
N LEU A 378 -2.90 -17.01 11.18
CA LEU A 378 -4.24 -16.51 11.48
C LEU A 378 -5.32 -17.52 11.03
N GLN A 379 -6.25 -17.83 11.92
CA GLN A 379 -7.26 -18.87 11.76
C GLN A 379 -8.65 -18.43 12.22
N GLY A 380 -8.75 -17.32 12.94
CA GLY A 380 -10.02 -16.79 13.41
C GLY A 380 -10.91 -16.24 12.28
N THR A 381 -12.16 -16.02 12.66
CA THR A 381 -13.13 -15.25 11.89
C THR A 381 -13.26 -13.88 12.55
N TYR A 382 -12.99 -12.83 11.79
CA TYR A 382 -12.93 -11.45 12.28
C TYR A 382 -14.11 -10.66 11.75
N THR A 383 -14.79 -9.90 12.60
CA THR A 383 -15.81 -8.94 12.20
C THR A 383 -15.29 -7.54 12.47
N LEU A 384 -15.02 -6.80 11.40
CA LEU A 384 -14.66 -5.39 11.46
C LEU A 384 -15.90 -4.57 11.16
N GLY A 385 -16.18 -3.55 11.97
CA GLY A 385 -17.23 -2.62 11.61
C GLY A 385 -16.97 -1.18 12.01
N CYS A 386 -17.81 -0.33 11.44
CA CYS A 386 -17.75 1.12 11.57
C CYS A 386 -19.17 1.68 11.64
N ASP A 387 -19.47 2.39 12.72
CA ASP A 387 -20.65 3.26 12.80
C ASP A 387 -20.21 4.69 12.46
N PHE A 388 -20.94 5.39 11.60
CA PHE A 388 -20.58 6.73 11.19
C PHE A 388 -21.77 7.69 11.10
N VAL A 389 -21.46 8.97 11.32
CA VAL A 389 -22.33 10.10 11.02
C VAL A 389 -21.48 11.15 10.30
N LYS A 390 -21.98 11.65 9.18
CA LYS A 390 -21.37 12.72 8.39
C LYS A 390 -22.42 13.77 8.08
N GLU A 391 -22.09 15.02 8.31
CA GLU A 391 -22.93 16.17 8.03
C GLU A 391 -22.21 17.16 7.14
N ASN A 392 -22.88 17.65 6.10
CA ASN A 392 -22.41 18.69 5.21
C ASN A 392 -23.18 19.97 5.53
N LEU A 393 -22.48 20.93 6.11
CA LEU A 393 -22.97 22.23 6.57
C LEU A 393 -22.50 23.32 5.60
N ASN A 394 -23.22 24.44 5.59
CA ASN A 394 -22.82 25.66 4.88
C ASN A 394 -22.49 25.44 3.39
N ILE A 395 -23.19 24.52 2.73
CA ILE A 395 -22.98 24.20 1.31
C ILE A 395 -23.18 25.47 0.47
N ASN A 396 -22.14 25.82 -0.30
CA ASN A 396 -22.06 27.00 -1.16
C ASN A 396 -22.34 28.33 -0.45
N LYS A 397 -22.07 28.41 0.87
CA LYS A 397 -22.17 29.65 1.64
C LYS A 397 -20.81 30.32 1.76
N ASP A 398 -20.79 31.65 1.69
CA ASP A 398 -19.56 32.46 1.78
C ASP A 398 -18.91 32.46 3.16
N THR A 399 -19.61 31.96 4.18
CA THR A 399 -19.12 31.81 5.55
C THR A 399 -18.03 30.74 5.71
N VAL A 400 -17.84 29.88 4.72
CA VAL A 400 -16.79 28.85 4.74
C VAL A 400 -15.48 29.44 4.25
N THR A 401 -14.51 29.55 5.15
CA THR A 401 -13.12 29.96 4.88
C THR A 401 -12.13 28.91 5.34
N VAL A 402 -10.96 28.86 4.70
CA VAL A 402 -9.84 27.99 5.06
C VAL A 402 -8.65 28.85 5.46
N ASP A 403 -8.23 28.70 6.70
CA ASP A 403 -7.10 29.44 7.27
C ASP A 403 -5.89 28.53 7.37
N MET A 404 -4.84 28.83 6.59
CA MET A 404 -3.58 28.10 6.63
C MET A 404 -2.82 28.40 7.92
N PRO A 405 -2.12 27.43 8.52
CA PRO A 405 -1.32 27.68 9.72
C PRO A 405 -0.13 28.60 9.39
N ILE A 406 0.28 29.40 10.37
CA ILE A 406 1.48 30.24 10.27
C ILE A 406 2.71 29.36 10.44
N LEU A 407 3.49 29.25 9.36
CA LEU A 407 4.70 28.42 9.30
C LEU A 407 5.96 29.26 9.53
N SER A 408 6.91 28.67 10.24
CA SER A 408 8.23 29.23 10.52
C SER A 408 9.27 28.13 10.51
N LYS A 409 10.55 28.49 10.44
CA LYS A 409 11.64 27.53 10.59
C LYS A 409 11.63 26.83 11.95
N ASP A 410 11.02 27.43 12.97
CA ASP A 410 11.02 26.89 14.33
C ASP A 410 9.95 25.83 14.54
N ASN A 411 8.77 25.99 13.93
CA ASN A 411 7.62 25.11 14.13
C ASN A 411 7.36 24.10 13.00
N ALA A 412 8.04 24.23 11.85
CA ALA A 412 7.81 23.38 10.69
C ALA A 412 9.08 22.72 10.15
N VAL A 413 8.93 21.53 9.57
CA VAL A 413 9.95 20.85 8.78
C VAL A 413 9.44 20.67 7.35
N SER A 414 10.26 21.03 6.37
CA SER A 414 9.98 20.74 4.96
C SER A 414 10.32 19.29 4.63
N TYR A 415 9.50 18.66 3.79
CA TYR A 415 9.77 17.35 3.19
C TYR A 415 11.16 17.27 2.56
N VAL A 416 11.57 18.34 1.87
CA VAL A 416 12.88 18.43 1.22
C VAL A 416 14.02 18.31 2.23
N ASP A 417 13.93 19.04 3.35
CA ASP A 417 14.97 19.02 4.37
C ASP A 417 15.00 17.68 5.11
N PHE A 418 13.83 17.08 5.32
CA PHE A 418 13.73 15.75 5.90
C PHE A 418 14.38 14.68 5.01
N ILE A 419 14.09 14.67 3.71
CA ILE A 419 14.69 13.72 2.76
C ILE A 419 16.20 13.93 2.62
N LYS A 420 16.67 15.18 2.56
CA LYS A 420 18.11 15.49 2.56
C LYS A 420 18.78 14.90 3.80
N PHE A 421 18.21 15.11 4.98
CA PHE A 421 18.74 14.55 6.22
C PHE A 421 18.83 13.03 6.16
N ILE A 422 17.77 12.34 5.76
CA ILE A 422 17.78 10.86 5.66
C ILE A 422 18.82 10.38 4.64
N THR A 423 18.94 11.07 3.51
CA THR A 423 19.90 10.73 2.45
C THR A 423 21.34 10.92 2.93
N GLU A 424 21.64 12.04 3.58
CA GLU A 424 22.96 12.33 4.14
C GLU A 424 23.33 11.37 5.27
N GLU A 425 22.41 11.06 6.18
CA GLU A 425 22.64 10.08 7.25
C GLU A 425 22.86 8.67 6.70
N SER A 426 22.13 8.29 5.65
CA SER A 426 22.33 7.03 4.95
C SER A 426 23.71 6.99 4.28
N ALA A 427 24.12 8.08 3.62
CA ALA A 427 25.44 8.21 3.02
C ALA A 427 26.57 8.19 4.05
N LYS A 428 26.41 8.83 5.22
CA LYS A 428 27.38 8.77 6.33
C LYS A 428 27.51 7.36 6.88
N LYS A 429 26.39 6.64 7.09
CA LYS A 429 26.42 5.24 7.54
C LYS A 429 27.12 4.33 6.53
N GLN A 430 26.86 4.51 5.23
CA GLN A 430 27.55 3.78 4.16
C GLN A 430 29.04 4.17 4.07
N GLY A 431 29.39 5.44 4.24
CA GLY A 431 30.78 5.91 4.27
C GLY A 431 31.56 5.41 5.47
N VAL A 432 30.93 5.28 6.64
CA VAL A 432 31.52 4.68 7.85
C VAL A 432 31.69 3.17 7.70
N GLU A 433 30.78 2.47 7.01
CA GLU A 433 30.94 1.06 6.66
C GLU A 433 32.02 0.84 5.60
N GLN A 434 32.11 1.70 4.57
CA GLN A 434 33.15 1.63 3.54
C GLN A 434 34.55 1.99 4.06
N ASN A 435 34.68 2.98 4.96
CA ASN A 435 35.96 3.31 5.61
C ASN A 435 36.42 2.19 6.57
N LYS A 436 35.51 1.47 7.23
CA LYS A 436 35.87 0.25 7.98
C LYS A 436 36.28 -0.92 7.06
N GLN A 437 35.88 -0.90 5.78
CA GLN A 437 36.19 -1.94 4.80
C GLN A 437 37.47 -1.64 3.99
N ASN A 438 37.81 -0.37 3.78
CA ASN A 438 38.97 0.07 3.00
C ASN A 438 40.28 0.21 3.79
N ASP A 439 40.24 0.25 5.13
CA ASP A 439 41.45 0.35 5.96
C ASP A 439 42.15 -0.98 6.30
N LYS A 440 41.69 -2.12 5.76
CA LYS A 440 42.41 -3.40 5.91
C LYS A 440 43.14 -3.77 4.63
N LYS A 441 44.37 -3.26 4.50
CA LYS A 441 45.40 -3.86 3.63
C LYS A 441 45.36 -5.38 3.85
N PRO A 442 45.26 -6.22 2.80
CA PRO A 442 45.09 -7.65 2.96
C PRO A 442 46.19 -8.21 3.86
N ALA A 443 45.79 -8.92 4.92
CA ALA A 443 46.73 -9.47 5.89
C ALA A 443 47.68 -10.40 5.12
N THR A 444 48.97 -10.03 5.05
CA THR A 444 49.96 -10.82 4.34
C THR A 444 50.59 -11.80 5.32
N ILE A 445 50.40 -13.09 5.08
CA ILE A 445 51.04 -14.15 5.86
C ILE A 445 52.08 -14.86 5.01
N VAL A 446 53.23 -15.15 5.62
CA VAL A 446 54.30 -15.91 4.97
C VAL A 446 54.27 -17.32 5.51
N ILE A 447 54.06 -18.30 4.63
CA ILE A 447 54.03 -19.72 4.99
C ILE A 447 55.21 -20.42 4.30
N SER A 448 56.01 -21.16 5.07
CA SER A 448 57.14 -21.90 4.50
C SER A 448 56.65 -22.98 3.52
N LYS A 449 57.36 -23.22 2.41
CA LYS A 449 57.05 -24.30 1.44
C LYS A 449 56.80 -25.66 2.09
N LYS A 450 57.54 -26.00 3.16
CA LYS A 450 57.39 -27.26 3.92
C LYS A 450 56.02 -27.42 4.61
N LYS A 451 55.30 -26.33 4.86
CA LYS A 451 53.97 -26.30 5.51
C LYS A 451 52.81 -26.17 4.52
N ALA A 452 53.13 -25.97 3.24
CA ALA A 452 52.14 -25.92 2.17
C ALA A 452 52.12 -27.25 1.42
N VAL A 453 50.94 -27.61 0.92
CA VAL A 453 50.77 -28.77 0.04
C VAL A 453 50.43 -28.27 -1.35
N VAL A 454 51.14 -28.76 -2.37
CA VAL A 454 50.78 -28.51 -3.76
C VAL A 454 49.88 -29.65 -4.23
N SER A 455 48.71 -29.31 -4.75
CA SER A 455 47.78 -30.27 -5.34
C SER A 455 46.96 -29.55 -6.40
N ASP A 456 46.61 -30.21 -7.50
CA ASP A 456 45.86 -29.61 -8.62
C ASP A 456 46.50 -28.29 -9.13
N ASN A 457 47.83 -28.23 -9.16
CA ASN A 457 48.62 -27.05 -9.52
C ASN A 457 48.32 -25.79 -8.67
N LYS A 458 47.87 -25.98 -7.42
CA LYS A 458 47.55 -24.93 -6.46
C LYS A 458 48.14 -25.22 -5.09
N TYR A 459 48.51 -24.16 -4.38
CA TYR A 459 48.95 -24.27 -2.99
C TYR A 459 47.75 -24.34 -2.05
N TYR A 460 47.83 -25.26 -1.12
CA TYR A 460 46.94 -25.39 0.02
C TYR A 460 47.74 -25.22 1.30
N VAL A 461 47.20 -24.46 2.24
CA VAL A 461 47.85 -24.15 3.51
C VAL A 461 47.01 -24.62 4.68
N ASN A 462 47.65 -25.11 5.74
CA ASN A 462 46.95 -25.62 6.90
C ASN A 462 46.16 -24.48 7.55
N ILE A 463 44.86 -24.70 7.77
CA ILE A 463 44.00 -23.65 8.31
C ILE A 463 44.42 -23.19 9.71
N LYS A 464 45.01 -24.06 10.53
CA LYS A 464 45.50 -23.68 11.85
C LYS A 464 46.62 -22.64 11.78
N ASP A 465 47.53 -22.77 10.81
CA ASP A 465 48.61 -21.80 10.58
C ASP A 465 48.06 -20.46 10.08
N VAL A 466 46.99 -20.48 9.28
CA VAL A 466 46.32 -19.27 8.80
C VAL A 466 45.61 -18.55 9.95
N LEU A 467 44.80 -19.28 10.73
CA LEU A 467 43.98 -18.70 11.80
C LEU A 467 44.81 -18.14 12.95
N SER A 468 45.93 -18.78 13.30
CA SER A 468 46.87 -18.27 14.30
C SER A 468 47.52 -16.96 13.86
N ALA A 469 47.83 -16.81 12.56
CA ALA A 469 48.45 -15.61 12.01
C ALA A 469 47.49 -14.41 11.89
N VAL A 470 46.18 -14.65 11.67
CA VAL A 470 45.19 -13.57 11.42
C VAL A 470 44.14 -13.41 12.53
N LYS A 471 44.32 -14.08 13.68
CA LYS A 471 43.36 -14.12 14.80
C LYS A 471 41.94 -14.50 14.35
N GLY A 472 41.82 -15.56 13.55
CA GLY A 472 40.53 -16.08 13.07
C GLY A 472 40.03 -17.28 13.87
N THR A 473 38.77 -17.67 13.66
CA THR A 473 38.21 -18.91 14.21
C THR A 473 37.61 -19.80 13.11
N ASN A 474 37.51 -21.09 13.40
CA ASN A 474 36.78 -22.02 12.54
C ASN A 474 35.85 -22.94 13.35
N ALA A 475 34.84 -23.47 12.67
CA ALA A 475 34.01 -24.56 13.14
C ALA A 475 33.84 -25.58 12.01
N VAL A 476 34.04 -26.87 12.30
CA VAL A 476 33.86 -27.96 11.34
C VAL A 476 32.66 -28.78 11.75
N SER A 477 31.71 -28.97 10.85
CA SER A 477 30.51 -29.78 11.08
C SER A 477 30.05 -30.42 9.78
N LYS A 478 29.72 -31.73 9.83
CA LYS A 478 29.14 -32.51 8.72
C LYS A 478 29.84 -32.30 7.37
N GLY A 479 31.16 -32.40 7.34
CA GLY A 479 31.96 -32.25 6.11
C GLY A 479 32.05 -30.83 5.56
N SER A 480 31.59 -29.83 6.31
CA SER A 480 31.71 -28.41 5.97
C SER A 480 32.50 -27.66 7.05
N MET A 481 33.14 -26.57 6.64
CA MET A 481 33.91 -25.69 7.51
C MET A 481 33.37 -24.26 7.40
N THR A 482 33.10 -23.66 8.55
CA THR A 482 32.83 -22.23 8.67
C THR A 482 34.09 -21.53 9.16
N LEU A 483 34.53 -20.50 8.44
CA LEU A 483 35.65 -19.63 8.80
C LEU A 483 35.13 -18.25 9.18
N LYS A 484 35.66 -17.68 10.27
CA LYS A 484 35.46 -16.28 10.63
C LYS A 484 36.80 -15.59 10.68
N ILE A 485 37.05 -14.72 9.70
CA ILE A 485 38.32 -13.98 9.57
C ILE A 485 38.00 -12.54 9.19
N ASN A 486 38.54 -11.55 9.90
CA ASN A 486 38.36 -10.12 9.61
C ASN A 486 36.89 -9.68 9.44
N ASN A 487 35.99 -10.14 10.32
CA ASN A 487 34.53 -9.92 10.25
C ASN A 487 33.83 -10.52 9.03
N ARG A 488 34.51 -11.35 8.24
CA ARG A 488 33.94 -12.08 7.11
C ARG A 488 33.66 -13.51 7.49
N VAL A 489 32.57 -14.06 6.96
CA VAL A 489 32.16 -15.44 7.21
C VAL A 489 32.23 -16.23 5.90
N ALA A 490 33.05 -17.28 5.89
CA ALA A 490 33.16 -18.21 4.77
C ALA A 490 32.58 -19.56 5.17
N ILE A 491 31.76 -20.17 4.33
CA ILE A 491 31.29 -21.56 4.47
C ILE A 491 31.81 -22.34 3.27
N LEU A 492 32.56 -23.40 3.55
CA LEU A 492 33.24 -24.25 2.57
C LEU A 492 32.80 -25.70 2.80
N LYS A 493 32.55 -26.45 1.73
CA LYS A 493 32.44 -27.92 1.81
C LYS A 493 33.84 -28.52 1.64
N ILE A 494 34.27 -29.40 2.54
CA ILE A 494 35.58 -30.05 2.44
C ILE A 494 35.59 -30.94 1.19
N GLY A 495 36.57 -30.75 0.31
CA GLY A 495 36.63 -31.38 -1.02
C GLY A 495 35.71 -30.76 -2.07
N GLY A 496 34.83 -29.83 -1.70
CA GLY A 496 33.92 -29.14 -2.61
C GLY A 496 34.61 -28.03 -3.40
N LYS A 497 34.04 -27.65 -4.54
CA LYS A 497 34.56 -26.59 -5.43
C LYS A 497 33.87 -25.23 -5.26
N THR A 498 33.06 -25.08 -4.21
CA THR A 498 32.29 -23.87 -3.94
C THR A 498 32.60 -23.31 -2.56
N ALA A 499 32.52 -21.99 -2.44
CA ALA A 499 32.58 -21.26 -1.17
C ALA A 499 31.44 -20.25 -1.11
N LYS A 500 30.76 -20.14 0.03
CA LYS A 500 29.84 -19.03 0.31
C LYS A 500 30.53 -18.05 1.24
N VAL A 501 30.81 -16.84 0.78
CA VAL A 501 31.46 -15.78 1.56
C VAL A 501 30.52 -14.59 1.64
N ASP A 502 30.15 -14.17 2.85
CA ASP A 502 29.24 -13.04 3.11
C ASP A 502 27.97 -13.08 2.23
N ASN A 503 27.32 -14.25 2.19
CA ASN A 503 26.14 -14.56 1.38
C ASN A 503 26.33 -14.61 -0.15
N LYS A 504 27.54 -14.41 -0.68
CA LYS A 504 27.86 -14.58 -2.11
C LYS A 504 28.54 -15.93 -2.37
N THR A 505 28.12 -16.62 -3.43
CA THR A 505 28.68 -17.92 -3.83
C THR A 505 29.82 -17.73 -4.85
N TYR A 506 30.94 -18.40 -4.61
CA TYR A 506 32.13 -18.42 -5.47
C TYR A 506 32.41 -19.85 -5.93
N ASN A 507 32.69 -20.00 -7.23
CA ASN A 507 33.03 -21.28 -7.86
C ASN A 507 34.52 -21.34 -8.18
N PHE A 508 35.17 -22.44 -7.84
CA PHE A 508 36.61 -22.64 -8.03
C PHE A 508 36.86 -23.81 -8.98
N LYS A 509 37.96 -23.75 -9.73
CA LYS A 509 38.36 -24.85 -10.63
C LYS A 509 38.84 -26.09 -9.85
N VAL A 510 39.38 -25.86 -8.66
CA VAL A 510 39.92 -26.87 -7.73
C VAL A 510 39.12 -26.89 -6.42
N PRO A 511 39.23 -27.96 -5.60
CA PRO A 511 38.61 -27.98 -4.27
C PRO A 511 39.01 -26.76 -3.42
N THR A 512 38.04 -26.19 -2.70
CA THR A 512 38.28 -25.03 -1.81
C THR A 512 39.05 -25.41 -0.55
N SER A 513 38.93 -26.68 -0.15
CA SER A 513 39.68 -27.26 0.97
C SER A 513 39.89 -28.76 0.81
N LYS A 514 40.91 -29.31 1.46
CA LYS A 514 41.25 -30.74 1.48
C LYS A 514 41.55 -31.19 2.91
N LEU A 515 41.22 -32.45 3.22
CA LEU A 515 41.62 -33.09 4.47
C LEU A 515 42.86 -33.94 4.21
N ILE A 516 43.97 -33.65 4.89
CA ILE A 516 45.25 -34.36 4.74
C ILE A 516 45.78 -34.66 6.13
N LYS A 517 45.99 -35.95 6.45
CA LYS A 517 46.49 -36.41 7.76
C LYS A 517 45.76 -35.72 8.94
N ASN A 518 44.43 -35.77 8.93
CA ASN A 518 43.52 -35.15 9.91
C ASN A 518 43.60 -33.63 10.07
N ASN A 519 44.26 -32.93 9.14
CA ASN A 519 44.30 -31.48 9.10
C ASN A 519 43.60 -30.95 7.85
N VAL A 520 42.89 -29.84 7.99
CA VAL A 520 42.24 -29.19 6.86
C VAL A 520 43.17 -28.15 6.25
N TYR A 521 43.39 -28.27 4.95
CA TYR A 521 44.15 -27.34 4.15
C TYR A 521 43.22 -26.57 3.23
N ILE A 522 43.45 -25.27 3.08
CA ILE A 522 42.59 -24.37 2.29
C ILE A 522 43.38 -23.82 1.11
N ALA A 523 42.74 -23.79 -0.06
CA ALA A 523 43.34 -23.21 -1.26
C ALA A 523 43.61 -21.70 -1.04
N THR A 524 44.80 -21.24 -1.43
CA THR A 524 45.20 -19.83 -1.25
C THR A 524 44.25 -18.85 -1.94
N ASP A 525 43.59 -19.25 -3.03
CA ASP A 525 42.60 -18.43 -3.76
C ASP A 525 41.37 -18.10 -2.90
N VAL A 526 40.95 -19.03 -2.03
CA VAL A 526 39.84 -18.81 -1.09
C VAL A 526 40.24 -17.79 -0.02
N LEU A 527 41.48 -17.88 0.48
CA LEU A 527 42.02 -16.96 1.48
C LEU A 527 42.18 -15.54 0.92
N LYS A 528 42.54 -15.41 -0.37
CA LYS A 528 42.59 -14.13 -1.07
C LYS A 528 41.22 -13.45 -1.10
N ILE A 529 40.14 -14.22 -1.35
CA ILE A 529 38.77 -13.70 -1.29
C ILE A 529 38.41 -13.24 0.12
N LEU A 530 38.96 -13.85 1.17
CA LEU A 530 38.80 -13.43 2.56
C LEU A 530 39.73 -12.28 2.98
N GLY A 531 40.47 -11.68 2.04
CA GLY A 531 41.37 -10.56 2.30
C GLY A 531 42.70 -10.97 2.95
N ILE A 532 43.15 -12.21 2.74
CA ILE A 532 44.45 -12.71 3.21
C ILE A 532 45.34 -12.99 1.99
N ASN A 533 46.50 -12.33 1.94
CA ASN A 533 47.51 -12.63 0.94
C ASN A 533 48.50 -13.66 1.51
N VAL A 534 48.60 -14.83 0.87
CA VAL A 534 49.52 -15.89 1.33
C VAL A 534 50.74 -15.91 0.43
N VAL A 535 51.92 -15.64 1.01
CA VAL A 535 53.21 -15.74 0.32
C VAL A 535 53.89 -17.03 0.75
N ILE A 536 54.11 -17.93 -0.20
CA ILE A 536 54.81 -19.20 0.05
C ILE A 536 56.31 -18.97 -0.18
N LYS A 537 57.13 -19.10 0.87
CA LYS A 537 58.59 -18.94 0.79
C LYS A 537 59.33 -20.26 0.99
#